data_AF-A0A2M7L2I1-F1
#
_entry.id   AF-A0A2M7L2I1-F1
#
_cell.length_a   1.000
_cell.length_b   1.000
_cell.length_c   1.000
_cell.angle_alpha   90.00
_cell.angle_beta   90.00
_cell.angle_gamma   90.00
#
_symmetry.space_group_name_H-M   'P 1'
#
loop_
_entity.id
_entity.type
_entity.pdbx_description
1 polymer ?
#
loop_
_entity_poly.entity_id
_entity_poly.type
_entity_poly.pdbx_seq_one_letter_code
_entity_poly.pdbx_strand_id
1 'polypeptide(L)'
;MNTLKLLKSLSEAFGPSGFEDEVRQTIRTWIEPLVDELQVDALGNLLATRKGESKRCVMLDAHVDEVGFPVRHVDDQGFIRLAALGGWDDRTLLTHRVTFSTRAGERLAGVFGAKPPHILEEAERSKALKLEDLFVDLGAASREEVAARGLTIGDPETLWYPFEELSPGVALGKAFDDRAGCAVRIVVLDALKGRSLPFTLVCSFSVCEEVGLRGAKTATFGVKPDLALALEGTIGGDMPGVSEDKCPTALGKGPALSVADRTIIVNRKLVQALEDLAKGKGISFQYKLPTYGGTDAGAIHTSRRGVLTGVVSVSCRCPVATSTHPTASCGWTTSGTPSGWCGSSCSRPRRCASVLARSFSGSGTRSAPRARLVNASPGRASRGAP
;
A
#
# COMPACT_ATOMS: atom_id res chain seq x y z
N MET A 1 -13.90 -5.71 -18.56
CA MET A 1 -13.45 -6.61 -17.47
C MET A 1 -14.35 -6.49 -16.23
N ASN A 2 -14.47 -7.53 -15.37
CA ASN A 2 -15.17 -7.40 -14.06
C ASN A 2 -14.15 -7.03 -12.97
N THR A 3 -14.23 -5.79 -12.45
CA THR A 3 -13.27 -5.24 -11.49
C THR A 3 -13.32 -5.91 -10.12
N LEU A 4 -14.49 -6.34 -9.63
CA LEU A 4 -14.59 -7.05 -8.35
C LEU A 4 -13.94 -8.43 -8.43
N LYS A 5 -14.15 -9.15 -9.54
CA LYS A 5 -13.47 -10.44 -9.77
C LYS A 5 -11.96 -10.28 -9.85
N LEU A 6 -11.49 -9.21 -10.52
CA LEU A 6 -10.07 -8.87 -10.57
C LEU A 6 -9.52 -8.60 -9.17
N LEU A 7 -10.11 -7.65 -8.43
CA LEU A 7 -9.62 -7.26 -7.11
C LEU A 7 -9.65 -8.44 -6.13
N LYS A 8 -10.69 -9.28 -6.19
CA LYS A 8 -10.76 -10.54 -5.44
C LYS A 8 -9.56 -11.44 -5.71
N SER A 9 -9.26 -11.70 -6.99
CA SER A 9 -8.14 -12.57 -7.36
C SER A 9 -6.79 -12.02 -6.90
N LEU A 10 -6.62 -10.70 -6.86
CA LEU A 10 -5.38 -10.07 -6.40
C LEU A 10 -5.28 -10.04 -4.86
N SER A 11 -6.40 -9.78 -4.18
CA SER A 11 -6.46 -9.71 -2.71
C SER A 11 -6.25 -11.07 -2.05
N GLU A 12 -6.86 -12.13 -2.61
CA GLU A 12 -6.75 -13.49 -2.06
C GLU A 12 -5.43 -14.17 -2.37
N ALA A 13 -4.72 -13.73 -3.42
CA ALA A 13 -3.44 -14.31 -3.79
C ALA A 13 -2.38 -14.06 -2.69
N PHE A 14 -1.54 -15.05 -2.46
CA PHE A 14 -0.47 -14.99 -1.46
C PHE A 14 0.73 -14.23 -2.02
N GLY A 15 1.16 -13.14 -1.38
CA GLY A 15 2.41 -12.49 -1.81
C GLY A 15 2.99 -11.50 -0.81
N PRO A 16 3.46 -11.94 0.36
CA PRO A 16 4.22 -11.08 1.24
C PRO A 16 5.55 -10.66 0.62
N SER A 17 6.15 -9.57 1.08
CA SER A 17 7.40 -9.04 0.52
C SER A 17 8.49 -10.10 0.39
N GLY A 18 9.01 -10.30 -0.82
CA GLY A 18 10.01 -11.30 -1.20
C GLY A 18 9.43 -12.65 -1.68
N PHE A 19 8.10 -12.82 -1.64
CA PHE A 19 7.41 -14.06 -2.02
C PHE A 19 6.20 -13.80 -2.95
N GLU A 20 6.34 -12.85 -3.87
CA GLU A 20 5.25 -12.29 -4.68
C GLU A 20 4.90 -13.10 -5.95
N ASP A 21 5.47 -14.29 -6.11
CA ASP A 21 5.36 -15.11 -7.33
C ASP A 21 3.93 -15.44 -7.74
N GLU A 22 3.09 -15.85 -6.78
CA GLU A 22 1.69 -16.20 -7.04
C GLU A 22 0.91 -14.99 -7.53
N VAL A 23 1.13 -13.82 -6.94
CA VAL A 23 0.36 -12.64 -7.35
C VAL A 23 0.88 -12.05 -8.64
N ARG A 24 2.20 -12.13 -8.88
CA ARG A 24 2.79 -11.83 -10.18
C ARG A 24 2.21 -12.70 -11.28
N GLN A 25 2.05 -14.01 -11.03
CA GLN A 25 1.44 -14.93 -11.98
C GLN A 25 -0.05 -14.61 -12.20
N THR A 26 -0.77 -14.30 -11.13
CA THR A 26 -2.19 -13.86 -11.21
C THR A 26 -2.32 -12.62 -12.08
N ILE A 27 -1.49 -11.61 -11.86
CA ILE A 27 -1.45 -10.37 -12.66
C ILE A 27 -1.12 -10.69 -14.13
N ARG A 28 -0.11 -11.54 -14.38
CA ARG A 28 0.29 -11.96 -15.73
C ARG A 28 -0.92 -12.51 -16.51
N THR A 29 -1.72 -13.39 -15.90
CA THR A 29 -2.91 -13.96 -16.55
C THR A 29 -3.91 -12.90 -17.01
N TRP A 30 -4.05 -11.80 -16.27
CA TRP A 30 -4.95 -10.71 -16.65
C TRP A 30 -4.41 -9.80 -17.74
N ILE A 31 -3.08 -9.58 -17.80
CA ILE A 31 -2.47 -8.55 -18.65
C ILE A 31 -1.78 -9.07 -19.90
N GLU A 32 -1.43 -10.35 -19.96
CA GLU A 32 -0.76 -10.94 -21.13
C GLU A 32 -1.47 -10.66 -22.46
N PRO A 33 -2.82 -10.70 -22.58
CA PRO A 33 -3.48 -10.34 -23.83
C PRO A 33 -3.64 -8.82 -24.06
N LEU A 34 -3.13 -7.99 -23.15
CA LEU A 34 -3.34 -6.53 -23.14
C LEU A 34 -2.08 -5.72 -23.41
N VAL A 35 -0.92 -6.38 -23.54
CA VAL A 35 0.41 -5.74 -23.67
C VAL A 35 1.24 -6.35 -24.80
N ASP A 36 2.26 -5.61 -25.25
CA ASP A 36 3.13 -6.03 -26.36
C ASP A 36 4.34 -6.83 -25.85
N GLU A 37 4.75 -6.60 -24.60
CA GLU A 37 5.93 -7.22 -24.00
C GLU A 37 5.75 -7.34 -22.49
N LEU A 38 6.19 -8.49 -21.95
CA LEU A 38 6.25 -8.77 -20.52
C LEU A 38 7.67 -9.17 -20.15
N GLN A 39 8.25 -8.46 -19.18
CA GLN A 39 9.55 -8.77 -18.63
C GLN A 39 9.44 -8.93 -17.12
N VAL A 40 10.21 -9.87 -16.57
CA VAL A 40 10.44 -9.96 -15.13
C VAL A 40 11.90 -9.61 -14.88
N ASP A 41 12.16 -8.65 -13.99
CA ASP A 41 13.53 -8.28 -13.65
C ASP A 41 14.13 -9.20 -12.57
N ALA A 42 15.39 -8.95 -12.20
CA ALA A 42 16.11 -9.81 -11.26
C ALA A 42 15.53 -9.83 -9.84
N LEU A 43 14.76 -8.80 -9.44
CA LEU A 43 14.08 -8.77 -8.14
C LEU A 43 12.69 -9.40 -8.21
N GLY A 44 12.14 -9.59 -9.41
CA GLY A 44 10.80 -10.14 -9.59
C GLY A 44 9.75 -9.10 -9.97
N ASN A 45 10.15 -7.84 -10.26
CA ASN A 45 9.21 -6.84 -10.78
C ASN A 45 8.65 -7.32 -12.12
N LEU A 46 7.33 -7.26 -12.30
CA LEU A 46 6.70 -7.54 -13.60
C LEU A 46 6.49 -6.23 -14.35
N LEU A 47 7.24 -6.07 -15.44
CA LEU A 47 7.19 -4.91 -16.31
C LEU A 47 6.36 -5.25 -17.55
N ALA A 48 5.25 -4.54 -17.73
CA ALA A 48 4.33 -4.76 -18.82
C ALA A 48 4.29 -3.55 -19.75
N THR A 49 4.75 -3.75 -20.99
CA THR A 49 4.99 -2.65 -21.94
C THR A 49 3.94 -2.63 -23.04
N ARG A 50 3.38 -1.44 -23.25
CA ARG A 50 2.56 -1.08 -24.41
C ARG A 50 3.32 -0.06 -25.25
N LYS A 51 3.75 -0.48 -26.44
CA LYS A 51 4.55 0.34 -27.36
C LYS A 51 3.67 1.45 -27.93
N GLY A 52 4.20 2.66 -27.89
CA GLY A 52 3.57 3.83 -28.50
C GLY A 52 4.27 4.28 -29.77
N GLU A 53 3.74 5.35 -30.35
CA GLU A 53 4.25 5.97 -31.57
C GLU A 53 5.56 6.74 -31.36
N SER A 54 5.87 7.13 -30.13
CA SER A 54 7.05 7.91 -29.79
C SER A 54 7.97 7.21 -28.79
N LYS A 55 9.21 7.72 -28.71
CA LYS A 55 10.21 7.29 -27.71
C LYS A 55 9.91 7.76 -26.29
N ARG A 56 8.89 8.61 -26.08
CA ARG A 56 8.51 9.06 -24.74
C ARG A 56 7.98 7.88 -23.94
N CYS A 57 8.39 7.76 -22.69
CA CYS A 57 7.99 6.67 -21.80
C CYS A 57 7.22 7.21 -20.59
N VAL A 58 6.01 6.69 -20.38
CA VAL A 58 5.20 6.93 -19.17
C VAL A 58 5.17 5.65 -18.36
N MET A 59 5.50 5.73 -17.08
CA MET A 59 5.44 4.60 -16.15
C MET A 59 4.25 4.72 -15.20
N LEU A 60 3.47 3.65 -15.08
CA LEU A 60 2.49 3.48 -14.00
C LEU A 60 3.02 2.40 -13.07
N ASP A 61 3.20 2.76 -11.81
CA ASP A 61 3.79 1.89 -10.79
C ASP A 61 2.75 1.59 -9.70
N ALA A 62 2.79 0.38 -9.16
CA ALA A 62 1.96 -0.08 -8.03
C ALA A 62 2.60 -1.37 -7.51
N HIS A 63 2.66 -1.52 -6.20
CA HIS A 63 3.40 -2.61 -5.58
C HIS A 63 2.54 -3.87 -5.44
N VAL A 64 3.23 -5.01 -5.53
CA VAL A 64 2.67 -6.34 -5.52
C VAL A 64 3.04 -7.11 -4.29
N ASP A 65 3.65 -6.51 -3.28
CA ASP A 65 3.78 -7.17 -2.00
C ASP A 65 2.60 -6.84 -1.09
N GLU A 66 2.49 -7.62 -0.04
CA GLU A 66 1.70 -7.29 1.14
C GLU A 66 2.60 -7.45 2.36
N VAL A 67 2.22 -6.82 3.46
CA VAL A 67 2.87 -7.09 4.75
C VAL A 67 2.72 -8.55 5.15
N GLY A 68 3.73 -9.12 5.82
CA GLY A 68 3.70 -10.53 6.23
C GLY A 68 4.72 -10.84 7.30
N PHE A 69 4.97 -12.14 7.50
CA PHE A 69 5.89 -12.61 8.53
C PHE A 69 6.64 -13.89 8.09
N PRO A 70 7.98 -13.95 8.14
CA PRO A 70 8.70 -15.20 8.00
C PRO A 70 8.79 -15.92 9.35
N VAL A 71 8.80 -17.25 9.27
CA VAL A 71 9.13 -18.11 10.41
C VAL A 71 10.53 -17.77 10.90
N ARG A 72 10.63 -17.34 12.16
CA ARG A 72 11.90 -17.02 12.83
C ARG A 72 12.38 -18.19 13.68
N HIS A 73 11.48 -18.89 14.36
CA HIS A 73 11.81 -19.99 15.25
C HIS A 73 10.62 -20.92 15.45
N VAL A 74 10.88 -22.21 15.66
CA VAL A 74 9.90 -23.22 16.07
C VAL A 74 10.39 -23.81 17.38
N ASP A 75 9.61 -23.68 18.44
CA ASP A 75 9.98 -24.22 19.75
C ASP A 75 9.73 -25.74 19.84
N ASP A 76 10.19 -26.36 20.93
CA ASP A 76 10.11 -27.80 21.10
C ASP A 76 8.66 -28.30 21.25
N GLN A 77 7.71 -27.41 21.59
CA GLN A 77 6.28 -27.71 21.69
C GLN A 77 5.53 -27.52 20.38
N GLY A 78 6.20 -27.05 19.31
CA GLY A 78 5.61 -26.84 18.00
C GLY A 78 5.01 -25.44 17.78
N PHE A 79 5.19 -24.49 18.69
CA PHE A 79 4.76 -23.11 18.48
C PHE A 79 5.76 -22.32 17.64
N ILE A 80 5.24 -21.43 16.81
CA ILE A 80 6.02 -20.67 15.84
C ILE A 80 6.18 -19.23 16.30
N ARG A 81 7.42 -18.75 16.27
CA ARG A 81 7.74 -17.33 16.43
C ARG A 81 8.07 -16.74 15.08
N LEU A 82 7.64 -15.50 14.89
CA LEU A 82 7.73 -14.78 13.63
C LEU A 82 8.70 -13.61 13.71
N ALA A 83 9.12 -13.11 12.56
CA ALA A 83 9.71 -11.78 12.39
C ALA A 83 8.81 -10.94 11.49
N ALA A 84 8.77 -9.62 11.66
CA ALA A 84 7.95 -8.76 10.82
C ALA A 84 8.59 -8.52 9.44
N LEU A 85 7.80 -8.65 8.37
CA LEU A 85 8.07 -8.06 7.06
C LEU A 85 7.06 -6.94 6.81
N GLY A 86 7.57 -5.72 6.61
CA GLY A 86 6.75 -4.52 6.57
C GLY A 86 6.41 -3.97 7.95
N GLY A 87 5.68 -2.86 7.98
CA GLY A 87 5.27 -2.21 9.22
C GLY A 87 3.96 -2.79 9.73
N TRP A 88 3.89 -3.16 11.01
CA TRP A 88 2.69 -3.75 11.61
C TRP A 88 2.20 -2.94 12.81
N ASP A 89 0.89 -2.97 13.05
CA ASP A 89 0.32 -2.66 14.35
C ASP A 89 0.04 -3.98 15.09
N ASP A 90 0.93 -4.37 15.99
CA ASP A 90 0.88 -5.66 16.70
C ASP A 90 -0.48 -5.92 17.40
N ARG A 91 -1.23 -4.85 17.72
CA ARG A 91 -2.57 -4.94 18.33
C ARG A 91 -3.58 -5.65 17.44
N THR A 92 -3.36 -5.67 16.12
CA THR A 92 -4.30 -6.29 15.17
C THR A 92 -4.05 -7.79 14.99
N LEU A 93 -2.97 -8.35 15.53
CA LEU A 93 -2.56 -9.72 15.21
C LEU A 93 -3.28 -10.78 16.03
N LEU A 94 -3.53 -10.50 17.31
CA LEU A 94 -4.07 -11.49 18.24
C LEU A 94 -5.35 -12.14 17.70
N THR A 95 -5.46 -13.47 17.82
CA THR A 95 -6.58 -14.31 17.36
C THR A 95 -6.87 -14.30 15.85
N HIS A 96 -6.03 -13.67 15.02
CA HIS A 96 -6.21 -13.77 13.57
C HIS A 96 -5.71 -15.11 13.05
N ARG A 97 -6.45 -15.63 12.06
CA ARG A 97 -6.03 -16.77 11.26
C ARG A 97 -4.96 -16.31 10.29
N VAL A 98 -3.98 -17.17 10.08
CA VAL A 98 -2.87 -16.97 9.15
C VAL A 98 -2.74 -18.11 8.18
N THR A 99 -2.04 -17.87 7.07
CA THR A 99 -1.68 -18.89 6.09
C THR A 99 -0.19 -18.84 5.81
N PHE A 100 0.50 -19.96 6.01
CA PHE A 100 1.90 -20.14 5.61
C PHE A 100 2.02 -20.66 4.18
N SER A 101 3.16 -20.41 3.56
CA SER A 101 3.63 -21.12 2.36
C SER A 101 4.84 -21.97 2.72
N THR A 102 4.78 -23.27 2.49
CA THR A 102 6.00 -24.09 2.53
C THR A 102 6.81 -23.91 1.24
N ARG A 103 8.06 -24.36 1.24
CA ARG A 103 8.92 -24.39 0.04
C ARG A 103 8.36 -25.26 -1.08
N ALA A 104 7.54 -26.25 -0.74
CA ALA A 104 6.85 -27.11 -1.71
C ALA A 104 5.58 -26.44 -2.28
N GLY A 105 5.21 -25.25 -1.80
CA GLY A 105 4.00 -24.53 -2.21
C GLY A 105 2.74 -24.95 -1.45
N GLU A 106 2.85 -25.71 -0.37
CA GLU A 106 1.70 -26.12 0.43
C GLU A 106 1.23 -24.98 1.36
N ARG A 107 -0.09 -24.93 1.59
CA ARG A 107 -0.73 -23.93 2.46
C ARG A 107 -1.07 -24.51 3.81
N LEU A 108 -0.47 -23.97 4.87
CA LEU A 108 -0.76 -24.38 6.24
C LEU A 108 -1.51 -23.25 6.96
N ALA A 109 -2.63 -23.59 7.58
CA ALA A 109 -3.38 -22.65 8.40
C ALA A 109 -2.85 -22.63 9.83
N GLY A 110 -2.74 -21.44 10.41
CA GLY A 110 -2.44 -21.25 11.83
C GLY A 110 -3.27 -20.15 12.45
N VAL A 111 -3.09 -19.92 13.75
CA VAL A 111 -3.74 -18.84 14.48
C VAL A 111 -2.75 -18.13 15.40
N PHE A 112 -2.79 -16.81 15.43
CA PHE A 112 -2.05 -16.01 16.40
C PHE A 112 -2.57 -16.22 17.82
N GLY A 113 -1.67 -16.61 18.72
CA GLY A 113 -1.91 -16.77 20.14
C GLY A 113 -1.01 -15.85 20.98
N ALA A 114 -1.41 -15.66 22.22
CA ALA A 114 -0.63 -15.02 23.27
C ALA A 114 -0.89 -15.74 24.60
N LYS A 115 -0.09 -15.45 25.62
CA LYS A 115 -0.34 -15.92 26.99
C LYS A 115 -1.75 -15.49 27.44
N PRO A 116 -2.60 -16.42 27.93
CA PRO A 116 -3.98 -16.09 28.29
C PRO A 116 -4.08 -14.99 29.36
N PRO A 117 -5.03 -14.04 29.24
CA PRO A 117 -5.10 -12.89 30.12
C PRO A 117 -5.36 -13.26 31.58
N HIS A 118 -6.04 -14.39 31.83
CA HIS A 118 -6.40 -14.84 33.18
C HIS A 118 -5.19 -15.29 34.02
N ILE A 119 -4.08 -15.65 33.38
CA ILE A 119 -2.82 -16.06 34.03
C ILE A 119 -1.72 -15.00 33.93
N LEU A 120 -2.05 -13.83 33.38
CA LEU A 120 -1.16 -12.67 33.39
C LEU A 120 -1.22 -11.99 34.74
N GLU A 121 -0.05 -11.56 35.21
CA GLU A 121 0.08 -10.66 36.34
C GLU A 121 -0.60 -9.32 36.02
N GLU A 122 -1.10 -8.61 37.04
CA GLU A 122 -1.87 -7.38 36.84
C GLU A 122 -1.09 -6.32 36.05
N ALA A 123 0.22 -6.21 36.28
CA ALA A 123 1.12 -5.30 35.56
C ALA A 123 1.37 -5.70 34.09
N GLU A 124 1.16 -6.97 33.72
CA GLU A 124 1.27 -7.44 32.33
C GLU A 124 -0.02 -7.17 31.56
N ARG A 125 -1.18 -7.21 32.23
CA ARG A 125 -2.51 -7.03 31.58
C ARG A 125 -2.72 -5.66 30.96
N SER A 126 -2.09 -4.62 31.51
CA SER A 126 -2.23 -3.24 31.03
C SER A 126 -1.26 -2.90 29.88
N LYS A 127 -0.34 -3.79 29.52
CA LYS A 127 0.63 -3.56 28.45
C LYS A 127 0.06 -4.03 27.11
N ALA A 128 0.34 -3.27 26.06
CA ALA A 128 0.05 -3.71 24.71
C ALA A 128 0.94 -4.93 24.39
N LEU A 129 0.34 -5.98 23.84
CA LEU A 129 1.06 -7.13 23.32
C LEU A 129 1.91 -6.69 22.14
N LYS A 130 3.16 -7.13 22.13
CA LYS A 130 4.08 -6.95 20.99
C LYS A 130 4.24 -8.27 20.26
N LEU A 131 4.73 -8.22 19.02
CA LEU A 131 5.01 -9.41 18.21
C LEU A 131 5.90 -10.44 18.94
N GLU A 132 6.85 -9.98 19.76
CA GLU A 132 7.73 -10.85 20.57
C GLU A 132 6.98 -11.71 21.60
N ASP A 133 5.82 -11.24 22.07
CA ASP A 133 4.96 -11.94 23.02
C ASP A 133 4.00 -12.93 22.32
N LEU A 134 3.82 -12.78 21.01
CA LEU A 134 2.91 -13.58 20.20
C LEU A 134 3.59 -14.86 19.68
N PHE A 135 2.77 -15.86 19.40
CA PHE A 135 3.15 -17.06 18.67
C PHE A 135 2.06 -17.42 17.66
N VAL A 136 2.39 -18.29 16.71
CA VAL A 136 1.41 -18.93 15.85
C VAL A 136 1.32 -20.41 16.19
N ASP A 137 0.09 -20.88 16.34
CA ASP A 137 -0.25 -22.27 16.58
C ASP A 137 -0.82 -22.90 15.30
N LEU A 138 -0.24 -24.04 14.89
CA LEU A 138 -0.68 -24.87 13.77
C LEU A 138 -1.40 -26.15 14.22
N GLY A 139 -1.51 -26.37 15.54
CA GLY A 139 -1.97 -27.60 16.16
C GLY A 139 -0.92 -28.73 16.19
N ALA A 140 0.37 -28.40 16.07
CA ALA A 140 1.46 -29.38 16.16
C ALA A 140 1.87 -29.61 17.62
N ALA A 141 2.29 -30.84 17.95
CA ALA A 141 2.72 -31.21 19.30
C ALA A 141 4.24 -31.16 19.51
N SER A 142 5.02 -30.99 18.44
CA SER A 142 6.47 -30.83 18.54
C SER A 142 7.08 -30.10 17.34
N ARG A 143 8.34 -29.68 17.47
CA ARG A 143 9.13 -29.13 16.36
C ARG A 143 9.19 -30.08 15.15
N GLU A 144 9.34 -31.37 15.40
CA GLU A 144 9.46 -32.40 14.37
C GLU A 144 8.17 -32.53 13.56
N GLU A 145 7.01 -32.40 14.20
CA GLU A 145 5.72 -32.42 13.51
C GLU A 145 5.54 -31.19 12.61
N VAL A 146 5.97 -30.01 13.05
CA VAL A 146 6.01 -28.80 12.21
C VAL A 146 6.90 -29.01 10.99
N ALA A 147 8.10 -29.58 11.18
CA ALA A 147 9.04 -29.87 10.11
C ALA A 147 8.49 -30.95 9.14
N ALA A 148 7.80 -31.97 9.65
CA ALA A 148 7.16 -33.01 8.85
C ALA A 148 6.04 -32.46 7.96
N ARG A 149 5.40 -31.35 8.36
CA ARG A 149 4.45 -30.58 7.55
C ARG A 149 5.14 -29.64 6.55
N GLY A 150 6.47 -29.67 6.45
CA GLY A 150 7.25 -28.93 5.48
C GLY A 150 7.53 -27.47 5.82
N LEU A 151 7.17 -27.02 7.03
CA LEU A 151 7.41 -25.65 7.46
C LEU A 151 8.79 -25.50 8.09
N THR A 152 9.54 -24.48 7.67
CA THR A 152 10.89 -24.22 8.17
C THR A 152 11.18 -22.72 8.34
N ILE A 153 12.32 -22.39 8.94
CA ILE A 153 12.77 -21.01 9.13
C ILE A 153 12.87 -20.30 7.78
N GLY A 154 12.32 -19.09 7.71
CA GLY A 154 12.26 -18.26 6.53
C GLY A 154 11.00 -18.45 5.68
N ASP A 155 10.20 -19.50 5.92
CA ASP A 155 8.95 -19.69 5.19
C ASP A 155 7.97 -18.55 5.52
N PRO A 156 7.29 -17.99 4.51
CA PRO A 156 6.46 -16.81 4.69
C PRO A 156 5.05 -17.12 5.18
N GLU A 157 4.44 -16.12 5.80
CA GLU A 157 3.07 -16.09 6.26
C GLU A 157 2.40 -14.74 5.94
N THR A 158 1.09 -14.78 5.68
CA THR A 158 0.22 -13.60 5.67
C THR A 158 -1.12 -13.91 6.35
N LEU A 159 -1.79 -12.85 6.81
CA LEU A 159 -3.13 -12.94 7.38
C LEU A 159 -4.08 -13.60 6.39
N TRP A 160 -4.89 -14.53 6.90
CA TRP A 160 -5.98 -15.09 6.13
C TRP A 160 -7.20 -14.19 6.29
N TYR A 161 -7.68 -13.65 5.17
CA TYR A 161 -8.89 -12.83 5.15
C TYR A 161 -9.68 -13.07 3.85
N PRO A 162 -10.98 -13.41 3.92
CA PRO A 162 -11.78 -13.63 2.73
C PRO A 162 -12.06 -12.31 2.00
N PHE A 163 -12.16 -12.38 0.67
CA PHE A 163 -12.67 -11.25 -0.08
C PHE A 163 -14.20 -11.27 -0.15
N GLU A 164 -14.83 -10.16 0.23
CA GLU A 164 -16.29 -10.00 0.23
C GLU A 164 -16.70 -8.62 -0.29
N GLU A 165 -17.91 -8.51 -0.82
CA GLU A 165 -18.57 -7.23 -1.06
C GLU A 165 -19.52 -6.96 0.11
N LEU A 166 -19.15 -6.01 0.97
CA LEU A 166 -19.90 -5.69 2.20
C LEU A 166 -21.15 -4.86 1.96
N SER A 167 -21.15 -4.06 0.90
CA SER A 167 -22.33 -3.35 0.40
C SER A 167 -22.04 -2.90 -1.04
N PRO A 168 -23.00 -2.39 -1.81
CA PRO A 168 -22.78 -1.97 -3.20
C PRO A 168 -21.50 -1.14 -3.41
N GLY A 169 -20.53 -1.85 -4.00
CA GLY A 169 -19.17 -1.47 -4.28
C GLY A 169 -18.29 -1.13 -3.08
N VAL A 170 -18.73 -1.44 -1.88
CA VAL A 170 -17.90 -1.66 -0.71
C VAL A 170 -17.37 -3.09 -0.73
N ALA A 171 -16.08 -3.29 -0.87
CA ALA A 171 -15.43 -4.58 -0.73
C ALA A 171 -14.51 -4.62 0.47
N LEU A 172 -14.14 -5.83 0.76
CA LEU A 172 -13.39 -6.28 1.91
C LEU A 172 -12.36 -7.26 1.41
N GLY A 173 -11.14 -7.16 1.92
CA GLY A 173 -10.11 -8.15 1.69
C GLY A 173 -8.82 -7.71 2.36
N LYS A 174 -7.81 -8.56 2.24
CA LYS A 174 -6.43 -8.22 2.60
C LYS A 174 -5.71 -7.56 1.43
N ALA A 175 -4.55 -6.96 1.72
CA ALA A 175 -3.62 -6.46 0.71
C ALA A 175 -4.20 -5.40 -0.25
N PHE A 176 -5.24 -4.64 0.11
CA PHE A 176 -5.66 -3.54 -0.77
C PHE A 176 -4.55 -2.50 -0.98
N ASP A 177 -3.68 -2.36 0.02
CA ASP A 177 -2.34 -1.81 -0.10
C ASP A 177 -1.40 -2.93 -0.62
N ASP A 178 -0.97 -2.95 -1.88
CA ASP A 178 -1.39 -2.07 -2.99
C ASP A 178 -2.00 -2.86 -4.18
N ARG A 179 -2.73 -3.94 -3.87
CA ARG A 179 -3.50 -4.67 -4.89
C ARG A 179 -4.58 -3.80 -5.54
N ALA A 180 -5.03 -2.73 -4.88
CA ALA A 180 -5.93 -1.76 -5.47
C ALA A 180 -5.24 -0.96 -6.59
N GLY A 181 -4.02 -0.45 -6.39
CA GLY A 181 -3.21 0.19 -7.43
C GLY A 181 -2.91 -0.74 -8.60
N CYS A 182 -2.59 -2.01 -8.30
CA CYS A 182 -2.45 -3.06 -9.31
C CYS A 182 -3.72 -3.24 -10.14
N ALA A 183 -4.89 -3.32 -9.51
CA ALA A 183 -6.16 -3.48 -10.20
C ALA A 183 -6.47 -2.28 -11.11
N VAL A 184 -6.22 -1.04 -10.64
CA VAL A 184 -6.39 0.17 -11.44
C VAL A 184 -5.57 0.10 -12.72
N ARG A 185 -4.31 -0.36 -12.65
CA ARG A 185 -3.42 -0.47 -13.82
C ARG A 185 -3.90 -1.50 -14.83
N ILE A 186 -4.38 -2.64 -14.36
CA ILE A 186 -4.95 -3.67 -15.23
C ILE A 186 -6.20 -3.14 -15.94
N VAL A 187 -7.06 -2.40 -15.22
CA VAL A 187 -8.24 -1.73 -15.82
C VAL A 187 -7.84 -0.66 -16.83
N VAL A 188 -6.76 0.09 -16.59
CA VAL A 188 -6.21 1.04 -17.56
C VAL A 188 -5.74 0.31 -18.83
N LEU A 189 -5.02 -0.80 -18.70
CA LEU A 189 -4.58 -1.60 -19.86
C LEU A 189 -5.77 -2.13 -20.68
N ASP A 190 -6.82 -2.64 -20.01
CA ASP A 190 -8.07 -3.09 -20.65
C ASP A 190 -8.76 -1.93 -21.39
N ALA A 191 -8.87 -0.77 -20.76
CA ALA A 191 -9.50 0.41 -21.34
C ALA A 191 -8.73 0.98 -22.55
N LEU A 192 -7.42 0.75 -22.61
CA LEU A 192 -6.54 1.15 -23.72
C LEU A 192 -6.42 0.09 -24.80
N LYS A 193 -7.11 -1.04 -24.70
CA LYS A 193 -7.06 -2.12 -25.69
C LYS A 193 -7.47 -1.60 -27.08
N GLY A 194 -6.67 -1.93 -28.10
CA GLY A 194 -6.90 -1.51 -29.48
C GLY A 194 -6.67 -0.03 -29.77
N ARG A 195 -6.17 0.76 -28.81
CA ARG A 195 -5.82 2.17 -29.00
C ARG A 195 -4.33 2.33 -29.28
N SER A 196 -4.00 3.17 -30.28
CA SER A 196 -2.64 3.69 -30.43
C SER A 196 -2.34 4.72 -29.34
N LEU A 197 -1.12 4.69 -28.81
CA LEU A 197 -0.67 5.59 -27.75
C LEU A 197 0.43 6.52 -28.27
N PRO A 198 0.38 7.83 -27.97
CA PRO A 198 1.42 8.77 -28.40
C PRO A 198 2.75 8.61 -27.65
N PHE A 199 2.81 7.69 -26.68
CA PHE A 199 3.97 7.37 -25.85
C PHE A 199 3.96 5.87 -25.52
N THR A 200 5.13 5.33 -25.20
CA THR A 200 5.23 3.98 -24.65
C THR A 200 4.78 4.00 -23.19
N LEU A 201 3.83 3.13 -22.85
CA LEU A 201 3.32 2.95 -21.49
C LEU A 201 3.98 1.72 -20.88
N VAL A 202 4.61 1.88 -19.73
CA VAL A 202 5.15 0.76 -18.94
C VAL A 202 4.40 0.67 -17.62
N CYS A 203 3.70 -0.43 -17.43
CA CYS A 203 3.08 -0.78 -16.15
C CYS A 203 4.09 -1.62 -15.35
N SER A 204 4.70 -1.02 -14.32
CA SER A 204 5.64 -1.66 -13.38
C SER A 204 4.93 -2.20 -12.15
N PHE A 205 4.77 -3.52 -12.06
CA PHE A 205 4.23 -4.20 -10.87
C PHE A 205 5.42 -4.48 -9.94
N SER A 206 5.68 -3.55 -9.01
CA SER A 206 6.89 -3.50 -8.18
C SER A 206 6.82 -4.47 -7.01
N VAL A 207 7.95 -5.06 -6.62
CA VAL A 207 8.06 -5.94 -5.45
C VAL A 207 8.70 -5.22 -4.26
N CYS A 208 8.48 -5.74 -3.05
CA CYS A 208 9.18 -5.30 -1.84
C CYS A 208 9.12 -3.79 -1.56
N GLU A 209 7.96 -3.14 -1.74
CA GLU A 209 7.73 -1.75 -1.33
C GLU A 209 7.76 -1.63 0.19
N GLU A 210 7.05 -2.54 0.88
CA GLU A 210 6.80 -2.47 2.33
C GLU A 210 8.08 -2.58 3.16
N VAL A 211 9.14 -3.10 2.55
CA VAL A 211 10.48 -3.28 3.13
C VAL A 211 11.54 -2.30 2.57
N GLY A 212 11.10 -1.26 1.88
CA GLY A 212 11.91 -0.09 1.50
C GLY A 212 11.97 0.23 0.00
N LEU A 213 10.82 0.25 -0.69
CA LEU A 213 10.68 0.75 -2.08
C LEU A 213 11.63 0.05 -3.08
N ARG A 214 11.94 -1.23 -2.84
CA ARG A 214 13.10 -1.88 -3.46
C ARG A 214 12.87 -2.17 -4.94
N GLY A 215 11.70 -2.69 -5.27
CA GLY A 215 11.30 -3.03 -6.63
C GLY A 215 11.20 -1.79 -7.51
N ALA A 216 10.52 -0.74 -7.07
CA ALA A 216 10.39 0.49 -7.86
C ALA A 216 11.75 1.15 -8.16
N LYS A 217 12.72 1.05 -7.24
CA LYS A 217 14.08 1.54 -7.48
C LYS A 217 14.74 0.87 -8.69
N THR A 218 14.72 -0.47 -8.76
CA THR A 218 15.35 -1.21 -9.87
C THR A 218 14.53 -1.10 -11.15
N ALA A 219 13.21 -1.23 -11.06
CA ALA A 219 12.28 -1.10 -12.18
C ALA A 219 12.46 0.25 -12.88
N THR A 220 12.40 1.35 -12.14
CA THR A 220 12.53 2.71 -12.71
C THR A 220 13.90 2.92 -13.34
N PHE A 221 14.96 2.41 -12.71
CA PHE A 221 16.30 2.52 -13.28
C PHE A 221 16.38 1.78 -14.62
N GLY A 222 15.78 0.60 -14.76
CA GLY A 222 15.71 -0.14 -16.02
C GLY A 222 14.87 0.56 -17.09
N VAL A 223 13.65 0.96 -16.72
CA VAL A 223 12.63 1.52 -17.61
C VAL A 223 12.99 2.91 -18.15
N LYS A 224 13.64 3.75 -17.33
CA LYS A 224 14.00 5.15 -17.69
C LYS A 224 12.80 6.01 -18.12
N PRO A 225 11.72 6.09 -17.33
CA PRO A 225 10.54 6.87 -17.72
C PRO A 225 10.82 8.38 -17.76
N ASP A 226 10.09 9.09 -18.63
CA ASP A 226 10.08 10.56 -18.67
C ASP A 226 9.08 11.14 -17.65
N LEU A 227 8.00 10.40 -17.41
CA LEU A 227 6.94 10.71 -16.46
C LEU A 227 6.51 9.42 -15.76
N ALA A 228 6.25 9.49 -14.46
CA ALA A 228 5.71 8.37 -13.70
C ALA A 228 4.53 8.77 -12.82
N LEU A 229 3.59 7.84 -12.62
CA LEU A 229 2.58 7.93 -11.59
C LEU A 229 2.65 6.68 -10.72
N ALA A 230 2.92 6.86 -9.42
CA ALA A 230 2.72 5.81 -8.44
C ALA A 230 1.23 5.75 -8.08
N LEU A 231 0.64 4.58 -8.21
CA LEU A 231 -0.75 4.31 -7.90
C LEU A 231 -0.77 3.47 -6.65
N GLU A 232 -1.26 4.03 -5.55
CA GLU A 232 -0.97 3.52 -4.20
C GLU A 232 -2.24 3.26 -3.39
N GLY A 233 -2.15 2.41 -2.37
CA GLY A 233 -3.07 2.43 -1.24
C GLY A 233 -2.86 3.69 -0.39
N THR A 234 -3.92 4.22 0.22
CA THR A 234 -3.74 5.24 1.25
C THR A 234 -4.78 5.13 2.36
N ILE A 235 -4.41 5.61 3.53
CA ILE A 235 -5.24 5.57 4.74
C ILE A 235 -6.52 6.40 4.54
N GLY A 236 -7.66 5.71 4.64
CA GLY A 236 -8.98 6.28 4.85
C GLY A 236 -9.19 6.58 6.33
N GLY A 237 -9.17 7.86 6.69
CA GLY A 237 -9.28 8.35 8.07
C GLY A 237 -10.71 8.70 8.49
N ASP A 238 -11.72 8.35 7.71
CA ASP A 238 -13.14 8.61 8.00
C ASP A 238 -13.73 7.59 9.00
N MET A 239 -12.98 7.35 10.08
CA MET A 239 -13.28 6.42 11.16
C MET A 239 -13.64 7.17 12.46
N PRO A 240 -14.48 6.59 13.34
CA PRO A 240 -14.82 7.21 14.62
C PRO A 240 -13.57 7.59 15.44
N GLY A 241 -13.53 8.82 15.95
CA GLY A 241 -12.43 9.32 16.78
C GLY A 241 -11.30 10.03 16.01
N VAL A 242 -11.34 10.06 14.68
CA VAL A 242 -10.39 10.83 13.86
C VAL A 242 -10.97 12.22 13.59
N SER A 243 -10.23 13.27 13.94
CA SER A 243 -10.61 14.66 13.65
C SER A 243 -10.38 15.01 12.18
N GLU A 244 -11.11 16.00 11.65
CA GLU A 244 -11.06 16.38 10.23
C GLU A 244 -9.64 16.80 9.77
N ASP A 245 -8.91 17.52 10.62
CA ASP A 245 -7.52 17.94 10.40
C ASP A 245 -6.51 16.78 10.38
N LYS A 246 -6.92 15.60 10.86
CA LYS A 246 -6.10 14.37 10.91
C LYS A 246 -6.58 13.29 9.95
N CYS A 247 -7.69 13.52 9.23
CA CYS A 247 -8.24 12.58 8.27
C CYS A 247 -7.48 12.65 6.94
N PRO A 248 -6.63 11.67 6.59
CA PRO A 248 -5.78 11.82 5.41
C PRO A 248 -6.60 11.81 4.12
N THR A 249 -7.57 10.90 4.05
CA THR A 249 -8.53 10.76 2.95
C THR A 249 -9.80 10.10 3.47
N ALA A 250 -10.90 10.17 2.72
CA ALA A 250 -12.17 9.53 3.05
C ALA A 250 -12.70 8.68 1.89
N LEU A 251 -13.41 7.61 2.24
CA LEU A 251 -13.92 6.67 1.26
C LEU A 251 -15.07 7.22 0.43
N GLY A 252 -14.98 6.99 -0.88
CA GLY A 252 -15.95 7.46 -1.85
C GLY A 252 -15.97 8.98 -2.07
N LYS A 253 -14.92 9.69 -1.66
CA LYS A 253 -14.68 11.10 -2.02
C LYS A 253 -13.81 11.28 -3.27
N GLY A 254 -13.49 10.16 -3.95
CA GLY A 254 -12.66 10.13 -5.15
C GLY A 254 -11.22 9.67 -4.86
N PRO A 255 -10.38 9.50 -5.90
CA PRO A 255 -8.97 9.23 -5.73
C PRO A 255 -8.27 10.37 -4.97
N ALA A 256 -7.23 10.02 -4.24
CA ALA A 256 -6.44 10.98 -3.48
C ALA A 256 -5.21 11.42 -4.29
N LEU A 257 -5.04 12.72 -4.46
CA LEU A 257 -3.83 13.32 -5.01
C LEU A 257 -2.87 13.65 -3.86
N SER A 258 -1.67 13.07 -3.88
CA SER A 258 -0.65 13.44 -2.90
C SER A 258 0.09 14.69 -3.36
N VAL A 259 0.18 15.69 -2.48
CA VAL A 259 1.01 16.89 -2.70
C VAL A 259 2.43 16.65 -2.17
N ALA A 260 2.53 15.94 -1.04
CA ALA A 260 3.80 15.51 -0.46
C ALA A 260 3.56 14.32 0.48
N ASP A 261 4.59 13.50 0.67
CA ASP A 261 4.72 12.52 1.75
C ASP A 261 6.15 12.57 2.31
N ARG A 262 6.60 11.56 3.08
CA ARG A 262 7.96 11.57 3.66
C ARG A 262 9.05 11.39 2.62
N THR A 263 8.72 10.84 1.46
CA THR A 263 9.65 10.40 0.43
C THR A 263 9.63 11.28 -0.81
N ILE A 264 8.54 12.01 -1.07
CA ILE A 264 8.43 12.90 -2.23
C ILE A 264 7.65 14.19 -1.91
N ILE A 265 8.09 15.30 -2.52
CA ILE A 265 7.27 16.50 -2.70
C ILE A 265 6.91 16.58 -4.19
N VAL A 266 5.63 16.42 -4.52
CA VAL A 266 5.19 16.31 -5.90
C VAL A 266 5.33 17.67 -6.59
N ASN A 267 5.81 17.65 -7.85
CA ASN A 267 5.95 18.88 -8.62
C ASN A 267 4.60 19.59 -8.75
N ARG A 268 4.52 20.85 -8.32
CA ARG A 268 3.28 21.63 -8.32
C ARG A 268 2.59 21.69 -9.70
N LYS A 269 3.35 21.74 -10.80
CA LYS A 269 2.76 21.76 -12.15
C LYS A 269 2.08 20.43 -12.49
N LEU A 270 2.60 19.31 -11.98
CA LEU A 270 1.98 18.01 -12.17
C LEU A 270 0.71 17.87 -11.33
N VAL A 271 0.73 18.32 -10.07
CA VAL A 271 -0.48 18.38 -9.22
C VAL A 271 -1.56 19.21 -9.93
N GLN A 272 -1.22 20.42 -10.40
CA GLN A 272 -2.17 21.27 -11.12
C GLN A 272 -2.72 20.60 -12.38
N ALA A 273 -1.86 19.92 -13.16
CA ALA A 273 -2.30 19.22 -14.36
C ALA A 273 -3.30 18.09 -14.05
N LEU A 274 -3.10 17.34 -12.95
CA LEU A 274 -4.03 16.31 -12.50
C LEU A 274 -5.35 16.91 -12.00
N GLU A 275 -5.29 18.00 -11.24
CA GLU A 275 -6.48 18.72 -10.79
C GLU A 275 -7.32 19.24 -11.97
N ASP A 276 -6.67 19.90 -12.94
CA ASP A 276 -7.34 20.50 -14.08
C ASP A 276 -7.97 19.43 -14.98
N LEU A 277 -7.29 18.30 -15.14
CA LEU A 277 -7.83 17.13 -15.83
C LEU A 277 -9.07 16.58 -15.10
N ALA A 278 -9.00 16.41 -13.78
CA ALA A 278 -10.11 15.91 -12.99
C ALA A 278 -11.32 16.86 -13.05
N LYS A 279 -11.10 18.17 -12.86
CA LYS A 279 -12.14 19.22 -12.97
C LYS A 279 -12.76 19.23 -14.38
N GLY A 280 -11.94 19.21 -15.43
CA GLY A 280 -12.39 19.21 -16.82
C GLY A 280 -13.18 17.97 -17.23
N LYS A 281 -13.01 16.85 -16.51
CA LYS A 281 -13.76 15.60 -16.72
C LYS A 281 -14.89 15.38 -15.70
N GLY A 282 -15.10 16.30 -14.76
CA GLY A 282 -16.10 16.14 -13.70
C GLY A 282 -15.80 14.99 -12.73
N ILE A 283 -14.51 14.66 -12.54
CA ILE A 283 -14.06 13.60 -11.62
C ILE A 283 -13.80 14.25 -10.25
N SER A 284 -14.53 13.80 -9.23
CA SER A 284 -14.25 14.17 -7.84
C SER A 284 -12.89 13.63 -7.41
N PHE A 285 -12.10 14.41 -6.69
CA PHE A 285 -10.84 14.00 -6.09
C PHE A 285 -10.68 14.67 -4.72
N GLN A 286 -9.70 14.19 -3.94
CA GLN A 286 -9.32 14.74 -2.64
C GLN A 286 -7.81 14.88 -2.57
N TYR A 287 -7.30 15.69 -1.64
CA TYR A 287 -5.87 15.73 -1.35
C TYR A 287 -5.56 14.80 -0.20
N LYS A 288 -4.45 14.05 -0.30
CA LYS A 288 -3.89 13.32 0.83
C LYS A 288 -3.22 14.32 1.77
N LEU A 289 -3.53 14.28 3.07
CA LEU A 289 -2.78 15.07 4.06
C LEU A 289 -1.28 14.71 4.01
N PRO A 290 -0.38 15.72 3.92
CA PRO A 290 1.07 15.48 3.89
C PRO A 290 1.58 14.76 5.15
N THR A 291 2.78 14.18 5.07
CA THR A 291 3.57 13.57 6.17
C THR A 291 3.27 12.13 6.59
N TYR A 292 2.20 11.51 6.09
CA TYR A 292 1.87 10.11 6.35
C TYR A 292 2.43 9.18 5.26
N GLY A 293 3.32 8.28 5.70
CA GLY A 293 3.93 7.22 4.90
C GLY A 293 5.00 7.64 3.91
N GLY A 294 5.57 6.64 3.26
CA GLY A 294 6.33 6.74 2.01
C GLY A 294 5.55 6.03 0.91
N THR A 295 5.98 6.21 -0.33
CA THR A 295 5.42 5.52 -1.50
C THR A 295 6.54 5.21 -2.47
N ASP A 296 6.30 4.33 -3.44
CA ASP A 296 7.28 4.00 -4.47
C ASP A 296 7.74 5.24 -5.26
N ALA A 297 6.91 6.30 -5.30
CA ALA A 297 7.29 7.60 -5.87
C ALA A 297 8.58 8.20 -5.29
N GLY A 298 8.89 7.91 -4.03
CA GLY A 298 10.15 8.26 -3.38
C GLY A 298 11.38 7.71 -4.12
N ALA A 299 11.35 6.43 -4.49
CA ALA A 299 12.40 5.79 -5.25
C ALA A 299 12.37 6.19 -6.73
N ILE A 300 11.17 6.36 -7.31
CA ILE A 300 11.01 6.69 -8.73
C ILE A 300 11.56 8.09 -9.05
N HIS A 301 11.16 9.12 -8.30
CA HIS A 301 11.48 10.51 -8.65
C HIS A 301 12.97 10.86 -8.53
N THR A 302 13.70 10.15 -7.66
CA THR A 302 15.16 10.30 -7.49
C THR A 302 15.97 9.43 -8.43
N SER A 303 15.31 8.59 -9.26
CA SER A 303 16.03 7.69 -10.15
C SER A 303 16.80 8.46 -11.24
N ARG A 304 18.06 8.08 -11.44
CA ARG A 304 18.97 8.63 -12.45
C ARG A 304 19.13 10.16 -12.32
N ARG A 305 18.63 10.93 -13.30
CA ARG A 305 18.71 12.39 -13.34
C ARG A 305 17.46 13.06 -12.76
N GLY A 306 16.58 12.28 -12.15
CA GLY A 306 15.25 12.67 -11.75
C GLY A 306 14.19 12.27 -12.79
N VAL A 307 13.03 11.87 -12.28
CA VAL A 307 11.81 11.55 -13.05
C VAL A 307 10.71 12.47 -12.55
N LEU A 308 9.93 13.05 -13.47
CA LEU A 308 8.74 13.79 -13.08
C LEU A 308 7.70 12.78 -12.57
N THR A 309 7.43 12.78 -11.26
CA THR A 309 6.60 11.75 -10.62
C THR A 309 5.44 12.36 -9.86
N GLY A 310 4.26 11.76 -9.99
CA GLY A 310 3.07 12.06 -9.20
C GLY A 310 2.54 10.83 -8.47
N VAL A 311 1.62 11.03 -7.54
CA VAL A 311 1.00 9.96 -6.76
C VAL A 311 -0.51 10.11 -6.78
N VAL A 312 -1.21 9.03 -7.11
CA VAL A 312 -2.68 8.96 -7.10
C VAL A 312 -3.10 7.71 -6.36
N SER A 313 -3.77 7.88 -5.23
CA SER A 313 -4.05 6.76 -4.32
C SER A 313 -5.53 6.40 -4.22
N VAL A 314 -5.79 5.13 -3.91
CA VAL A 314 -7.11 4.60 -3.55
C VAL A 314 -7.25 4.61 -2.03
N SER A 315 -8.30 5.25 -1.51
CA SER A 315 -8.57 5.28 -0.06
C SER A 315 -9.02 3.92 0.47
N CYS A 316 -8.30 3.39 1.45
CA CYS A 316 -8.55 2.13 2.14
C CYS A 316 -8.61 2.36 3.65
N ARG A 317 -9.67 1.87 4.32
CA ARG A 317 -9.74 1.87 5.79
C ARG A 317 -9.00 0.68 6.37
N CYS A 318 -8.53 0.85 7.60
CA CYS A 318 -7.83 -0.18 8.37
C CYS A 318 -6.66 -0.85 7.60
N PRO A 319 -5.80 -0.10 6.88
CA PRO A 319 -4.58 -0.71 6.37
C PRO A 319 -3.76 -1.18 7.56
N VAL A 320 -3.32 -2.44 7.51
CA VAL A 320 -2.54 -3.04 8.60
C VAL A 320 -1.09 -2.54 8.57
N ALA A 321 -0.63 -2.09 7.40
CA ALA A 321 0.66 -1.47 7.20
C ALA A 321 0.77 -0.14 7.98
N THR A 322 1.60 -0.12 9.02
CA THR A 322 2.06 1.13 9.62
C THR A 322 3.31 1.56 8.88
N SER A 323 3.21 2.59 8.04
CA SER A 323 4.36 3.18 7.33
C SER A 323 5.30 3.99 8.26
N THR A 324 5.58 3.44 9.44
CA THR A 324 6.60 3.91 10.37
C THR A 324 7.85 3.08 10.15
N HIS A 325 8.67 3.47 9.16
CA HIS A 325 10.07 3.10 9.20
C HIS A 325 10.65 3.58 10.54
N PRO A 326 11.30 2.72 11.33
CA PRO A 326 12.00 3.16 12.52
C PRO A 326 13.09 4.14 12.08
N THR A 327 13.04 5.35 12.61
CA THR A 327 14.14 6.29 12.51
C THR A 327 15.37 5.62 13.12
N ALA A 328 16.36 5.32 12.28
CA ALA A 328 17.72 5.15 12.76
C ALA A 328 18.12 6.48 13.40
N SER A 329 17.92 6.59 14.71
CA SER A 329 18.51 7.63 15.51
C SER A 329 20.02 7.40 15.49
N CYS A 330 20.71 8.05 14.56
CA CYS A 330 22.13 8.31 14.70
C CYS A 330 22.29 9.20 15.93
N GLY A 331 22.55 8.59 17.08
CA GLY A 331 23.00 9.26 18.28
C GLY A 331 24.34 9.93 18.01
N TRP A 332 24.32 11.20 17.65
CA TRP A 332 25.45 12.08 17.89
C TRP A 332 25.32 12.63 19.30
N THR A 333 25.88 11.90 20.27
CA THR A 333 26.26 12.48 21.55
C THR A 333 27.44 13.42 21.30
N THR A 334 27.18 14.72 21.21
CA THR A 334 28.18 15.75 21.57
C THR A 334 27.56 16.72 22.56
N SER A 335 28.04 16.58 23.78
CA SER A 335 27.79 17.43 24.95
C SER A 335 28.48 18.80 24.82
N GLY A 336 27.74 19.88 25.14
CA GLY A 336 28.23 21.19 25.60
C GLY A 336 29.02 22.02 24.56
N THR A 337 28.81 23.32 24.34
CA THR A 337 28.29 24.45 25.13
C THR A 337 27.98 25.60 24.16
N PRO A 338 27.13 26.59 24.51
CA PRO A 338 26.82 27.71 23.63
C PRO A 338 27.76 28.90 23.91
N SER A 339 28.47 29.37 22.91
CA SER A 339 29.06 30.71 22.89
C SER A 339 28.84 31.31 21.51
N GLY A 340 28.14 32.45 21.47
CA GLY A 340 27.56 33.01 20.27
C GLY A 340 28.56 33.55 19.26
N TRP A 341 28.01 34.03 18.15
CA TRP A 341 28.47 35.23 17.46
C TRP A 341 27.33 35.78 16.60
N CYS A 342 27.24 37.10 16.62
CA CYS A 342 26.25 37.95 15.98
C CYS A 342 26.61 38.18 14.50
N GLY A 343 25.63 38.51 13.66
CA GLY A 343 25.89 39.34 12.48
C GLY A 343 25.01 39.08 11.25
N SER A 344 24.00 39.95 11.09
CA SER A 344 23.57 40.62 9.84
C SER A 344 23.11 39.79 8.63
N SER A 345 22.16 40.18 7.77
CA SER A 345 21.07 41.15 7.66
C SER A 345 20.57 41.06 6.20
N CYS A 346 19.37 41.61 5.91
CA CYS A 346 18.80 41.92 4.58
C CYS A 346 18.23 40.76 3.75
N SER A 347 17.12 40.88 3.01
CA SER A 347 16.01 41.84 2.92
C SER A 347 15.04 41.31 1.85
N ARG A 348 13.73 41.27 2.14
CA ARG A 348 12.58 41.08 1.21
C ARG A 348 12.35 42.34 0.32
N PRO A 349 11.26 42.51 -0.47
CA PRO A 349 10.48 41.68 -1.42
C PRO A 349 10.08 42.47 -2.73
N ARG A 350 9.22 41.94 -3.64
CA ARG A 350 7.97 42.62 -4.16
C ARG A 350 7.34 42.01 -5.46
N ARG A 351 5.99 41.88 -5.41
CA ARG A 351 4.91 42.26 -6.39
C ARG A 351 4.82 41.50 -7.74
N CYS A 352 3.68 41.24 -8.41
CA CYS A 352 2.30 41.79 -8.54
C CYS A 352 1.29 40.61 -8.79
N ALA A 353 0.03 40.56 -8.32
CA ALA A 353 -1.22 41.19 -8.84
C ALA A 353 -1.44 40.97 -10.36
N SER A 354 -2.60 40.66 -10.95
CA SER A 354 -4.02 40.39 -10.63
C SER A 354 -4.77 40.28 -12.00
N VAL A 355 -6.03 39.80 -12.06
CA VAL A 355 -7.13 40.01 -13.07
C VAL A 355 -7.91 38.67 -13.26
N LEU A 356 -9.10 38.45 -12.67
CA LEU A 356 -10.50 38.79 -13.10
C LEU A 356 -10.87 38.21 -14.50
N ALA A 357 -12.03 37.64 -14.82
CA ALA A 357 -13.30 37.26 -14.17
C ALA A 357 -14.20 36.54 -15.22
N ARG A 358 -15.36 36.01 -14.76
CA ARG A 358 -16.62 35.64 -15.49
C ARG A 358 -16.67 34.22 -16.10
N SER A 359 -17.43 33.25 -15.56
CA SER A 359 -18.89 33.08 -15.33
C SER A 359 -19.67 32.62 -16.57
N PHE A 360 -20.19 31.38 -16.56
CA PHE A 360 -21.48 31.00 -17.16
C PHE A 360 -22.04 29.71 -16.51
N SER A 361 -23.37 29.67 -16.45
CA SER A 361 -24.24 28.80 -15.65
C SER A 361 -24.91 27.66 -16.43
N GLY A 362 -25.39 26.65 -15.71
CA GLY A 362 -26.42 25.67 -16.11
C GLY A 362 -25.88 24.27 -16.42
N SER A 363 -26.54 23.13 -16.20
CA SER A 363 -27.81 22.75 -15.54
C SER A 363 -27.93 21.22 -15.68
N GLY A 364 -28.24 20.47 -14.61
CA GLY A 364 -28.73 19.07 -14.64
C GLY A 364 -27.78 17.99 -15.20
N THR A 365 -27.83 16.69 -14.90
CA THR A 365 -28.67 15.80 -14.08
C THR A 365 -27.88 14.50 -13.81
N ARG A 366 -28.20 13.83 -12.69
CA ARG A 366 -28.08 12.40 -12.33
C ARG A 366 -26.85 11.58 -12.81
N SER A 367 -26.10 11.01 -11.86
CA SER A 367 -25.33 9.78 -12.11
C SER A 367 -25.42 8.79 -10.93
N ALA A 368 -25.45 7.52 -11.32
CA ALA A 368 -25.69 6.30 -10.53
C ALA A 368 -24.64 6.04 -9.44
N PRO A 369 -24.96 5.22 -8.41
CA PRO A 369 -24.13 5.11 -7.21
C PRO A 369 -22.82 4.36 -7.49
N ARG A 370 -21.73 4.96 -7.01
CA ARG A 370 -20.35 4.46 -7.11
C ARG A 370 -19.95 3.74 -5.83
N ALA A 371 -19.23 2.64 -6.05
CA ALA A 371 -18.58 1.74 -5.11
C ALA A 371 -17.65 2.40 -4.04
N ARG A 372 -17.64 1.91 -2.79
CA ARG A 372 -16.82 2.37 -1.63
C ARG A 372 -16.39 1.28 -0.61
N LEU A 373 -15.16 0.80 -0.43
CA LEU A 373 -14.73 -0.35 0.46
C LEU A 373 -14.60 -0.11 2.01
N VAL A 374 -15.11 -0.97 2.93
CA VAL A 374 -15.07 -0.77 4.42
C VAL A 374 -15.40 -2.06 5.18
N ASN A 375 -14.56 -2.59 6.08
CA ASN A 375 -15.00 -3.60 7.08
C ASN A 375 -15.24 -3.11 8.50
N ALA A 376 -16.05 -3.90 9.22
CA ALA A 376 -16.46 -3.71 10.60
C ALA A 376 -15.70 -4.60 11.60
N SER A 377 -15.61 -4.11 12.84
CA SER A 377 -15.31 -4.89 14.06
C SER A 377 -16.61 -5.07 14.89
N PRO A 378 -16.72 -6.12 15.74
CA PRO A 378 -17.96 -6.48 16.40
C PRO A 378 -18.24 -5.63 17.64
N GLY A 379 -19.36 -4.91 17.64
CA GLY A 379 -19.87 -4.15 18.77
C GLY A 379 -20.95 -4.91 19.55
N ARG A 380 -20.66 -5.16 20.83
CA ARG A 380 -21.50 -5.84 21.84
C ARG A 380 -22.94 -5.34 21.96
N ALA A 381 -23.81 -6.30 22.26
CA ALA A 381 -25.16 -6.13 22.78
C ALA A 381 -25.18 -5.26 24.06
N SER A 382 -26.07 -4.26 24.10
CA SER A 382 -26.48 -3.57 25.31
C SER A 382 -27.80 -4.14 25.82
N ARG A 383 -27.79 -4.55 27.08
CA ARG A 383 -28.93 -4.96 27.90
C ARG A 383 -29.98 -3.84 28.00
N GLY A 384 -31.24 -4.23 27.97
CA GLY A 384 -32.36 -3.44 28.47
C GLY A 384 -33.33 -4.36 29.21
N ALA A 385 -33.39 -4.21 30.53
CA ALA A 385 -34.53 -4.58 31.38
C ALA A 385 -35.11 -3.24 31.90
N PRO A 386 -36.36 -3.17 32.41
CA PRO A 386 -37.05 -4.18 33.23
C PRO A 386 -37.88 -5.20 32.45
#